data_AF-A0A9E5UH96-F1
#
_entry.id   AF-A0A9E5UH96-F1
#
_cell.length_a   1.000
_cell.length_b   1.000
_cell.length_c   1.000
_cell.angle_alpha   90.00
_cell.angle_beta   90.00
_cell.angle_gamma   90.00
#
_symmetry.space_group_name_H-M   'P 1'
#
loop_
_entity.id
_entity.type
_entity.pdbx_description
1 polymer ?
#
loop_
_entity_poly.entity_id
_entity_poly.type
_entity_poly.pdbx_seq_one_letter_code
_entity_poly.pdbx_strand_id
1 'polypeptide(L)'
;MTHKIIIDTEKQLKDAIIAEVEDAYNKLNEAKQKFRSAQNTVELAKEALRLANLMYDEGANTQLDVLNSRLALTQAQMSYANSLFEYQVARYQLRKVTGQLKNVI
;
A
#
# COMPACT_ATOMS: atom_id res chain seq x y z
N MET A 1 -32.55 35.79 -7.12
CA MET A 1 -32.42 34.51 -6.39
C MET A 1 -31.64 33.46 -7.17
N THR A 2 -31.90 33.28 -8.46
CA THR A 2 -31.26 32.28 -9.33
C THR A 2 -29.73 32.38 -9.43
N HIS A 3 -29.19 33.59 -9.54
CA HIS A 3 -27.73 33.80 -9.67
C HIS A 3 -26.94 33.38 -8.41
N LYS A 4 -27.49 33.63 -7.22
CA LYS A 4 -26.87 33.22 -5.94
C LYS A 4 -26.86 31.69 -5.79
N ILE A 5 -27.95 31.03 -6.18
CA ILE A 5 -28.06 29.55 -6.15
C ILE A 5 -27.01 28.90 -7.07
N ILE A 6 -26.79 29.46 -8.26
CA ILE A 6 -25.78 28.97 -9.21
C ILE A 6 -24.37 29.12 -8.63
N ILE A 7 -24.04 30.29 -8.06
CA ILE A 7 -22.73 30.54 -7.43
C ILE A 7 -22.49 29.58 -6.25
N ASP A 8 -23.50 29.39 -5.39
CA ASP A 8 -23.42 28.49 -4.25
C ASP A 8 -23.23 27.02 -4.70
N THR A 9 -23.88 26.62 -5.79
CA THR A 9 -23.75 25.27 -6.39
C THR A 9 -22.37 25.06 -7.02
N GLU A 10 -21.85 26.05 -7.75
CA GLU A 10 -20.49 26.01 -8.33
C GLU A 10 -19.43 25.90 -7.24
N LYS A 11 -19.61 26.64 -6.13
CA LYS A 11 -18.72 26.55 -4.98
C LYS A 11 -18.75 25.16 -4.35
N GLN A 12 -19.94 24.62 -4.09
CA GLN A 12 -20.10 23.26 -3.54
C GLN A 12 -19.44 22.21 -4.42
N LEU A 13 -19.60 22.31 -5.74
CA LEU A 13 -18.95 21.39 -6.68
C LEU A 13 -17.41 21.49 -6.61
N LYS A 14 -16.86 22.70 -6.56
CA LYS A 14 -15.41 22.91 -6.43
C LYS A 14 -14.87 22.34 -5.13
N ASP A 15 -15.53 22.63 -4.01
CA ASP A 15 -15.13 22.14 -2.69
C ASP A 15 -15.19 20.60 -2.64
N ALA A 16 -16.19 19.98 -3.26
CA ALA A 16 -16.30 18.52 -3.38
C ALA A 16 -15.15 17.91 -4.20
N ILE A 17 -14.79 18.52 -5.34
CA ILE A 17 -13.66 18.06 -6.17
C ILE A 17 -12.34 18.17 -5.40
N ILE A 18 -12.12 19.28 -4.69
CA ILE A 18 -10.91 19.47 -3.87
C ILE A 18 -10.82 18.38 -2.80
N ALA A 19 -11.91 18.14 -2.07
CA ALA A 19 -11.95 17.11 -1.05
C ALA A 19 -11.69 15.70 -1.62
N GLU A 20 -12.24 15.37 -2.79
CA GLU A 20 -12.01 14.09 -3.46
C GLU A 20 -10.54 13.89 -3.86
N VAL A 21 -9.89 14.94 -4.38
CA VAL A 21 -8.47 14.92 -4.75
C VAL A 21 -7.59 14.77 -3.51
N GLU A 22 -7.88 15.50 -2.44
CA GLU A 22 -7.14 15.41 -1.17
C GLU A 22 -7.25 14.01 -0.55
N ASP A 23 -8.45 13.43 -0.51
CA ASP A 23 -8.68 12.07 -0.02
C ASP A 23 -7.89 11.03 -0.85
N ALA A 24 -7.95 11.11 -2.17
CA ALA A 24 -7.20 10.21 -3.04
C ALA A 24 -5.69 10.34 -2.87
N TYR A 25 -5.18 11.56 -2.67
CA TYR A 25 -3.76 11.82 -2.43
C TYR A 25 -3.30 11.25 -1.08
N ASN A 26 -4.10 11.43 -0.03
CA ASN A 26 -3.80 10.89 1.30
C ASN A 26 -3.79 9.36 1.28
N LYS A 27 -4.79 8.73 0.65
CA LYS A 27 -4.84 7.27 0.45
C LYS A 27 -3.63 6.73 -0.31
N LEU A 28 -3.20 7.45 -1.35
CA LEU A 28 -1.97 7.08 -2.08
C LEU A 28 -0.74 7.11 -1.17
N ASN A 29 -0.57 8.18 -0.40
CA ASN A 29 0.58 8.31 0.49
C ASN A 29 0.58 7.23 1.58
N GLU A 30 -0.58 6.94 2.17
CA GLU A 30 -0.73 5.87 3.15
C GLU A 30 -0.38 4.50 2.55
N ALA A 31 -0.96 4.17 1.40
CA ALA A 31 -0.69 2.90 0.72
C ALA A 31 0.80 2.77 0.31
N LYS A 32 1.43 3.87 -0.10
CA LYS A 32 2.88 3.90 -0.40
C LYS A 32 3.74 3.60 0.83
N GLN A 33 3.37 4.15 1.99
CA GLN A 33 4.08 3.88 3.24
C GLN A 33 3.90 2.42 3.68
N LYS A 34 2.67 1.90 3.61
CA LYS A 34 2.37 0.48 3.89
C LYS A 34 3.18 -0.45 2.99
N PHE A 35 3.20 -0.19 1.68
CA PHE A 35 4.00 -0.94 0.71
C PHE A 35 5.49 -0.95 1.07
N ARG A 36 6.08 0.21 1.39
CA ARG A 36 7.49 0.31 1.80
C ARG A 36 7.77 -0.44 3.09
N SER A 37 6.86 -0.36 4.06
CA SER A 37 6.98 -1.10 5.32
C SER A 37 6.94 -2.61 5.07
N ALA A 38 5.99 -3.10 4.27
CA ALA A 38 5.90 -4.51 3.92
C ALA A 38 7.14 -5.01 3.16
N GLN A 39 7.73 -4.18 2.29
CA GLN A 39 9.00 -4.49 1.63
C GLN A 39 10.13 -4.70 2.65
N ASN A 40 10.26 -3.82 3.64
CA ASN A 40 11.26 -3.97 4.70
C ASN A 40 11.00 -5.23 5.55
N THR A 41 9.73 -5.53 5.86
CA THR A 41 9.35 -6.74 6.59
C THR A 41 9.75 -8.02 5.85
N VAL A 42 9.65 -8.04 4.52
CA VAL A 42 10.15 -9.17 3.71
C VAL A 42 11.66 -9.33 3.86
N GLU A 43 12.43 -8.25 3.81
CA GLU A 43 13.89 -8.33 3.97
C GLU A 43 14.29 -8.80 5.37
N LEU A 44 13.60 -8.32 6.41
CA LEU A 44 13.81 -8.79 7.79
C LEU A 44 13.47 -10.28 7.93
N ALA A 45 12.37 -10.75 7.33
CA ALA A 45 11.98 -12.15 7.39
C ALA A 45 12.95 -13.07 6.62
N LYS A 46 13.55 -12.59 5.52
CA LYS A 46 14.62 -13.31 4.80
C LYS A 46 15.84 -13.47 5.68
N GLU A 47 16.26 -12.42 6.37
CA GLU A 47 17.42 -12.46 7.26
C GLU A 47 17.17 -13.35 8.48
N ALA A 48 15.97 -13.30 9.06
CA ALA A 48 15.56 -14.19 10.13
C ALA A 48 15.62 -15.67 9.70
N LEU A 49 15.13 -15.98 8.49
CA LEU A 49 15.25 -17.33 7.92
C LEU A 49 16.71 -17.73 7.70
N ARG A 50 17.56 -16.82 7.22
CA ARG A 50 19.00 -17.08 7.05
C ARG A 50 19.66 -17.46 8.37
N LEU A 51 19.39 -16.70 9.44
CA LEU A 51 19.89 -16.99 10.79
C LEU A 51 19.35 -18.31 11.35
N ALA A 52 18.05 -18.58 11.16
CA ALA A 52 17.44 -19.82 11.62
C ALA A 52 18.07 -21.06 10.97
N ASN A 53 18.39 -21.01 9.68
CA ASN A 53 19.11 -22.10 9.00
C ASN A 53 20.53 -22.25 9.56
N LEU A 54 21.27 -21.15 9.73
CA LEU A 54 22.64 -21.21 10.28
C LEU A 54 22.68 -21.85 11.67
N MET A 55 21.78 -21.42 12.56
CA MET A 55 21.69 -21.99 13.91
C MET A 55 21.24 -23.45 13.90
N TYR A 56 20.39 -23.86 12.94
CA TYR A 56 20.01 -25.26 12.79
C TYR A 56 21.20 -26.12 12.34
N ASP A 57 22.00 -25.62 11.39
CA ASP A 57 23.20 -26.30 10.90
C ASP A 57 24.26 -26.43 12.00
N GLU A 58 24.34 -25.46 12.92
CA GLU A 58 25.18 -25.50 14.12
C GLU A 58 24.58 -26.35 15.26
N GLY A 59 23.37 -26.90 15.09
CA GLY A 59 22.67 -27.68 16.11
C GLY A 59 22.08 -26.87 17.27
N ALA A 60 22.12 -25.55 17.18
CA ALA A 60 21.58 -24.62 18.18
C ALA A 60 20.06 -24.38 18.04
N ASN A 61 19.47 -24.67 16.87
CA ASN A 61 18.03 -24.58 16.61
C ASN A 61 17.44 -25.91 16.13
N THR A 62 16.11 -26.00 16.16
CA THR A 62 15.37 -27.16 15.67
C THR A 62 14.88 -26.95 14.22
N GLN A 63 14.51 -28.05 13.57
CA GLN A 63 13.85 -28.00 12.25
C GLN A 63 12.53 -27.21 12.30
N LEU A 64 11.85 -27.22 13.45
CA LEU A 64 10.60 -26.48 13.66
C LEU A 64 10.84 -24.96 13.61
N ASP A 65 11.96 -24.47 14.14
CA ASP A 65 12.33 -23.05 14.11
C ASP A 65 12.58 -22.55 12.68
N VAL A 66 13.22 -23.39 11.87
CA VAL A 66 13.41 -23.12 10.43
C VAL A 66 12.06 -23.07 9.71
N LEU A 67 11.17 -24.02 9.99
CA LEU A 67 9.84 -24.06 9.36
C LEU A 67 9.00 -22.83 9.74
N ASN A 68 9.02 -22.44 11.02
CA ASN A 68 8.35 -21.23 11.50
C ASN A 68 8.89 -19.97 10.81
N SER A 69 10.22 -19.87 10.64
CA SER A 69 10.84 -18.74 9.94
C SER A 69 10.47 -18.70 8.45
N ARG A 70 10.36 -19.86 7.79
CA ARG A 70 9.87 -19.95 6.39
C ARG A 70 8.40 -19.52 6.28
N LEU A 71 7.57 -19.93 7.24
CA LEU A 71 6.17 -19.52 7.30
C LEU A 71 6.05 -18.01 7.46
N ALA A 72 6.83 -17.41 8.37
CA ALA A 72 6.87 -15.96 8.57
C ALA A 72 7.32 -15.21 7.29
N LEU A 73 8.33 -15.70 6.58
CA LEU A 73 8.73 -15.14 5.29
C LEU A 73 7.60 -15.20 4.26
N THR A 74 6.91 -16.34 4.18
CA THR A 74 5.78 -16.51 3.25
C THR A 74 4.66 -15.52 3.57
N GLN A 75 4.32 -15.34 4.84
CA GLN A 75 3.34 -14.36 5.29
C GLN A 75 3.76 -12.92 4.97
N ALA A 76 5.03 -12.57 5.19
CA ALA A 76 5.57 -11.26 4.84
C ALA A 76 5.46 -11.00 3.32
N GLN A 77 5.78 -11.99 2.49
CA GLN A 77 5.66 -11.89 1.02
C GLN A 77 4.21 -11.70 0.57
N MET A 78 3.24 -12.39 1.18
CA MET A 78 1.82 -12.17 0.91
C MET A 78 1.38 -10.75 1.28
N SER A 79 1.81 -10.25 2.45
CA SER A 79 1.51 -8.87 2.88
C SER A 79 2.13 -7.83 1.92
N TYR A 80 3.35 -8.07 1.45
CA TYR A 80 3.98 -7.26 0.41
C TYR A 80 3.17 -7.24 -0.89
N ALA A 81 2.73 -8.40 -1.38
CA ALA A 81 1.92 -8.48 -2.59
C ALA A 81 0.60 -7.71 -2.47
N ASN A 82 -0.10 -7.85 -1.34
CA ASN A 82 -1.34 -7.12 -1.06
C ASN A 82 -1.12 -5.61 -0.99
N SER A 83 -0.10 -5.15 -0.26
CA SER A 83 0.20 -3.72 -0.13
C SER A 83 0.67 -3.09 -1.45
N LEU A 84 1.37 -3.85 -2.31
CA LEU A 84 1.71 -3.41 -3.66
C LEU A 84 0.44 -3.21 -4.50
N PHE A 85 -0.50 -4.16 -4.43
CA PHE A 85 -1.78 -4.03 -5.14
C PHE A 85 -2.56 -2.80 -4.67
N GLU A 86 -2.71 -2.61 -3.35
CA GLU A 86 -3.37 -1.44 -2.77
C GLU A 86 -2.72 -0.13 -3.20
N TYR A 87 -1.39 -0.06 -3.21
CA TYR A 87 -0.65 1.10 -3.70
C TYR A 87 -0.97 1.40 -5.17
N GLN A 88 -1.04 0.38 -6.02
CA GLN A 88 -1.38 0.57 -7.44
C GLN A 88 -2.83 1.04 -7.64
N VAL A 89 -3.77 0.50 -6.85
CA VAL A 89 -5.17 0.95 -6.87
C VAL A 89 -5.27 2.41 -6.42
N ALA A 90 -4.59 2.80 -5.35
CA ALA A 90 -4.58 4.18 -4.87
C ALA A 90 -3.96 5.15 -5.90
N ARG A 91 -2.89 4.73 -6.60
CA ARG A 91 -2.32 5.50 -7.72
C ARG A 91 -3.31 5.67 -8.85
N TYR A 92 -4.02 4.61 -9.21
CA TYR A 92 -5.05 4.66 -10.24
C TYR A 92 -6.19 5.62 -9.85
N GLN A 93 -6.65 5.56 -8.61
CA GLN A 93 -7.71 6.43 -8.11
C GLN A 93 -7.29 7.91 -8.14
N LEU A 94 -6.07 8.25 -7.73
CA LEU A 94 -5.57 9.62 -7.83
C LEU A 94 -5.54 10.11 -9.29
N ARG A 95 -5.08 9.27 -10.22
CA ARG A 95 -5.09 9.60 -11.65
C ARG A 95 -6.51 9.79 -12.20
N LYS A 96 -7.49 9.04 -11.68
CA LYS A 96 -8.89 9.16 -12.05
C LYS A 96 -9.45 10.53 -11.65
N VAL A 97 -9.31 10.90 -10.39
CA VAL A 97 -9.89 12.13 -9.83
C VAL A 97 -9.20 13.39 -10.34
N THR A 98 -7.92 13.30 -10.72
CA THR A 98 -7.17 14.39 -11.37
C THR A 98 -7.37 14.45 -12.89
N GLY A 99 -8.16 13.55 -13.47
CA GLY A 99 -8.43 13.52 -14.91
C GLY A 99 -7.27 13.02 -15.80
N GLN A 100 -6.21 12.47 -15.21
CA GLN A 100 -5.01 11.96 -15.89
C GLN A 100 -5.18 10.54 -16.48
N LEU A 101 -6.39 9.98 -16.43
CA LEU A 101 -6.75 8.72 -17.09
C LEU A 101 -7.20 8.87 -18.55
N LYS A 102 -7.29 10.10 -19.07
CA LYS A 102 -7.87 10.44 -20.40
C LYS A 102 -7.13 9.93 -21.65
N ASN A 103 -6.22 8.95 -21.54
CA ASN A 103 -5.55 8.34 -22.71
C ASN A 103 -5.93 6.86 -22.92
N VAL A 104 -7.08 6.42 -22.39
CA VAL A 104 -7.69 5.13 -22.75
C VAL A 104 -9.15 5.40 -23.09
N ILE A 105 -9.37 5.93 -24.29
CA ILE A 105 -10.43 5.71 -25.29
C ILE A 105 -10.10 6.64 -26.46
#